data_AF-A0A8J7PCL5-F1
#
_entry.id   AF-A0A8J7PCL5-F1
#
_cell.length_a   1.000
_cell.length_b   1.000
_cell.length_c   1.000
_cell.angle_alpha   90.00
_cell.angle_beta   90.00
_cell.angle_gamma   90.00
#
_symmetry.space_group_name_H-M   'P 1'
#
loop_
_entity.id
_entity.type
_entity.pdbx_description
1 polymer ?
#
loop_
_entity_poly.entity_id
_entity_poly.type
_entity_poly.pdbx_seq_one_letter_code
_entity_poly.pdbx_strand_id
1 'polypeptide(L)'
;MAKSREVKYVPRQPQAKAEMPKLPEMIDSQNKTCDQVFWGVLIGGEALALVMIYFGGKNLAEALSAEPNWGVITMAALLIIFGLITAIGTFRASLVMAVMTAARTMSFEACRQYCMKAVKARAFIPGGVAWAIQTLLEFMVQKGEFDQVIEVGEREYNAALAKNPKEYGFGSVCACVGTAYSMKQDFHKAVDWLEKAGGQYKDMFASLEKGNKTAKIPGGADNVYLRYAETMLALSGSYLRLNDKRNAKEKVSMVYELTKKVKDGPEKETILKRAQEIGKYLKHW
;
A
#
# COMPACT_ATOMS: atom_id res chain seq x y z
N MET A 1 -34.47 46.29 33.26
CA MET A 1 -34.15 46.34 31.82
C MET A 1 -32.82 45.64 31.59
N ALA A 2 -32.82 44.41 31.10
CA ALA A 2 -31.60 43.65 30.81
C ALA A 2 -31.09 44.01 29.41
N LYS A 3 -29.84 44.45 29.30
CA LYS A 3 -29.19 44.77 28.01
C LYS A 3 -28.93 43.48 27.23
N SER A 4 -29.56 43.33 26.06
CA SER A 4 -29.26 42.27 25.10
C SER A 4 -27.81 42.40 24.62
N ARG A 5 -26.99 41.37 24.84
CA ARG A 5 -25.66 41.27 24.23
C ARG A 5 -25.84 40.93 22.75
N GLU A 6 -25.59 41.90 21.88
CA GLU A 6 -25.45 41.66 20.45
C GLU A 6 -24.26 40.71 20.22
N VAL A 7 -24.54 39.54 19.67
CA VAL A 7 -23.52 38.59 19.24
C VAL A 7 -22.96 39.12 17.91
N LYS A 8 -21.79 39.77 17.98
CA LYS A 8 -21.02 40.17 16.79
C LYS A 8 -20.70 38.92 15.96
N TYR A 9 -21.32 38.79 14.80
CA TYR A 9 -20.96 37.79 13.80
C TYR A 9 -19.57 38.11 13.25
N VAL A 10 -18.58 37.29 13.58
CA VAL A 10 -17.26 37.32 12.94
C VAL A 10 -17.31 36.33 11.77
N PRO A 11 -17.20 36.78 10.50
CA PRO A 11 -17.18 35.86 9.37
C PRO A 11 -16.03 34.87 9.54
N ARG A 12 -16.31 33.57 9.37
CA ARG A 12 -15.27 32.52 9.37
C ARG A 12 -14.19 32.94 8.39
N GLN A 13 -12.98 33.20 8.88
CA GLN A 13 -11.83 33.38 8.00
C GLN A 13 -11.75 32.17 7.06
N PRO A 14 -11.58 32.38 5.74
CA PRO A 14 -11.33 31.28 4.82
C PRO A 14 -10.10 30.56 5.34
N GLN A 15 -10.28 29.30 5.75
CA GLN A 15 -9.18 28.50 6.24
C GLN A 15 -8.13 28.47 5.15
N ALA A 16 -6.89 28.79 5.51
CA ALA A 16 -5.75 28.63 4.62
C ALA A 16 -5.83 27.22 4.03
N LYS A 17 -5.84 27.13 2.69
CA LYS A 17 -5.65 25.84 2.01
C LYS A 17 -4.40 25.24 2.64
N ALA A 18 -4.54 24.08 3.27
CA ALA A 18 -3.40 23.41 3.88
C ALA A 18 -2.30 23.34 2.83
N GLU A 19 -1.17 24.03 3.07
CA GLU A 19 -0.04 23.97 2.16
C GLU A 19 0.36 22.51 2.09
N MET A 20 0.18 21.92 0.90
CA MET A 20 0.59 20.55 0.68
C MET A 20 2.07 20.46 1.06
N PRO A 21 2.51 19.39 1.76
CA PRO A 21 3.94 19.11 1.85
C PRO A 21 4.50 19.22 0.43
N LYS A 22 5.57 20.01 0.23
CA LYS A 22 6.25 20.07 -1.06
C LYS A 22 6.74 18.66 -1.38
N LEU A 23 5.95 17.93 -2.16
CA LEU A 23 6.32 16.62 -2.66
C LEU A 23 7.56 16.80 -3.53
N PRO A 24 8.49 15.83 -3.54
CA PRO A 24 9.66 15.91 -4.41
C PRO A 24 9.22 16.16 -5.85
N GLU A 25 9.96 16.99 -6.57
CA GLU A 25 9.72 17.24 -7.99
C GLU A 25 9.82 15.92 -8.75
N MET A 26 8.79 15.59 -9.53
CA MET A 26 8.73 14.30 -10.24
C MET A 26 9.62 14.35 -11.47
N ILE A 27 10.49 13.35 -11.64
CA ILE A 27 11.52 13.32 -12.66
C ILE A 27 11.26 12.15 -13.62
N ASP A 28 10.53 12.41 -14.71
CA ASP A 28 10.25 11.40 -15.74
C ASP A 28 11.52 10.96 -16.52
N SER A 29 12.65 11.66 -16.36
CA SER A 29 13.92 11.28 -17.00
C SER A 29 14.54 9.99 -16.43
N GLN A 30 14.03 9.48 -15.30
CA GLN A 30 14.53 8.25 -14.64
C GLN A 30 13.77 6.97 -15.03
N ASN A 31 12.84 7.06 -16.00
CA ASN A 31 12.13 5.89 -16.54
C ASN A 31 13.11 4.82 -17.08
N LYS A 32 14.20 5.24 -17.74
CA LYS A 32 15.23 4.32 -18.26
C LYS A 32 15.89 3.47 -17.17
N THR A 33 16.13 4.04 -15.99
CA THR A 33 16.71 3.31 -14.86
C THR A 33 15.74 2.24 -14.35
N CYS A 34 14.44 2.56 -14.31
CA CYS A 34 13.40 1.59 -13.92
C CYS A 34 13.33 0.43 -14.93
N ASP A 35 13.42 0.73 -16.22
CA ASP A 35 13.46 -0.28 -17.29
C ASP A 35 14.69 -1.17 -17.21
N GLN A 36 15.87 -0.59 -16.95
CA GLN A 36 17.10 -1.34 -16.76
C GLN A 36 17.01 -2.31 -15.57
N VAL A 37 16.44 -1.85 -14.45
CA VAL A 37 16.21 -2.72 -13.28
C VAL A 37 15.22 -3.84 -13.62
N PHE A 38 14.10 -3.51 -14.28
CA PHE A 38 13.11 -4.51 -14.68
C PHE A 38 13.72 -5.60 -15.56
N TRP A 39 14.33 -5.20 -16.69
CA TRP A 39 14.88 -6.14 -17.66
C TRP A 39 16.11 -6.87 -17.13
N GLY A 40 16.97 -6.20 -16.35
CA GLY A 40 18.13 -6.82 -15.73
C GLY A 40 17.76 -7.95 -14.79
N VAL A 41 16.77 -7.72 -13.91
CA VAL A 41 16.27 -8.77 -12.99
C VAL A 41 15.57 -9.87 -13.78
N LEU A 42 14.72 -9.52 -14.75
CA LEU A 42 13.95 -10.50 -15.52
C LEU A 42 14.87 -11.41 -16.35
N ILE A 43 15.74 -10.84 -17.17
CA ILE A 43 16.63 -11.62 -18.05
C ILE A 43 17.58 -12.47 -17.21
N GLY A 44 18.14 -11.92 -16.14
CA GLY A 44 19.06 -12.64 -15.26
C GLY A 44 18.41 -13.87 -14.62
N GLY A 45 17.21 -13.72 -14.04
CA GLY A 45 16.55 -14.84 -13.38
C GLY A 45 15.88 -15.83 -14.34
N GLU A 46 15.38 -15.38 -15.50
CA GLU A 46 14.86 -16.29 -16.54
C GLU A 46 15.98 -17.11 -17.18
N ALA A 47 17.18 -16.55 -17.38
CA ALA A 47 18.34 -17.31 -17.83
C ALA A 47 18.69 -18.44 -16.85
N LEU A 48 18.69 -18.14 -15.54
CA LEU A 48 18.91 -19.17 -14.51
C LEU A 48 17.80 -20.23 -14.50
N ALA A 49 16.53 -19.83 -14.63
CA ALA A 49 15.40 -20.74 -14.70
C ALA A 49 15.50 -21.70 -15.90
N LEU A 50 15.83 -21.16 -17.09
CA LEU A 50 16.04 -21.95 -18.31
C LEU A 50 17.19 -22.95 -18.15
N VAL A 51 18.30 -22.57 -17.52
CA VAL A 51 19.41 -23.48 -17.23
C VAL A 51 18.95 -24.64 -16.34
N MET A 52 18.20 -24.36 -15.26
CA MET A 52 17.67 -25.41 -14.38
C MET A 52 16.70 -26.35 -15.11
N ILE A 53 15.78 -25.80 -15.92
CA ILE A 53 14.83 -26.60 -16.69
C ILE A 53 15.55 -27.46 -17.74
N TYR A 54 16.54 -26.89 -18.42
CA TYR A 54 17.32 -27.61 -19.44
C TYR A 54 18.08 -28.79 -18.84
N PHE A 55 18.88 -28.56 -17.78
CA PHE A 55 19.63 -29.63 -17.14
C PHE A 55 18.71 -30.65 -16.46
N GLY A 56 17.62 -30.19 -15.85
CA GLY A 56 16.60 -31.08 -15.29
C GLY A 56 15.96 -31.96 -16.37
N GLY A 57 15.56 -31.38 -17.50
CA GLY A 57 14.96 -32.11 -18.62
C GLY A 57 15.93 -33.09 -19.26
N LYS A 58 17.19 -32.69 -19.47
CA LYS A 58 18.25 -33.57 -19.98
C LYS A 58 18.48 -34.76 -19.05
N ASN A 59 18.67 -34.52 -17.75
CA ASN A 59 18.89 -35.59 -16.76
C ASN A 59 17.68 -36.52 -16.66
N LEU A 60 16.47 -35.97 -16.78
CA LEU A 60 15.24 -36.77 -16.77
C LEU A 60 15.15 -37.67 -18.01
N ALA A 61 15.44 -37.13 -19.20
CA ALA A 61 15.42 -37.89 -20.44
C ALA A 61 16.45 -39.04 -20.41
N GLU A 62 17.66 -38.77 -19.94
CA GLU A 62 18.72 -39.78 -19.79
C GLU A 62 18.31 -40.87 -18.79
N ALA A 63 17.78 -40.48 -17.62
CA ALA A 63 17.37 -41.43 -16.58
C ALA A 63 16.16 -42.30 -16.95
N LEU A 64 15.30 -41.82 -17.85
CA LEU A 64 14.17 -42.59 -18.39
C LEU A 64 14.57 -43.51 -19.55
N SER A 65 15.69 -43.21 -20.23
CA SER A 65 16.21 -44.03 -21.34
C SER A 65 17.06 -45.23 -20.89
N ALA A 66 17.56 -45.20 -19.65
CA ALA A 66 18.32 -46.27 -19.01
C ALA A 66 17.45 -47.07 -18.01
N GLU A 67 18.04 -48.01 -17.27
CA GLU A 67 17.33 -48.66 -16.16
C GLU A 67 16.82 -47.60 -15.16
N PRO A 68 15.55 -47.66 -14.71
CA PRO A 68 14.94 -46.57 -13.95
C PRO A 68 15.64 -46.34 -12.60
N ASN A 69 16.48 -45.30 -12.54
CA ASN A 69 17.01 -44.80 -11.28
C ASN A 69 16.06 -43.74 -10.71
N TRP A 70 15.16 -44.18 -9.82
CA TRP A 70 14.17 -43.33 -9.16
C TRP A 70 14.76 -42.12 -8.42
N GLY A 71 15.99 -42.23 -7.90
CA GLY A 71 16.67 -41.11 -7.25
C GLY A 71 17.02 -39.99 -8.24
N VAL A 72 17.60 -40.35 -9.39
CA VAL A 72 17.96 -39.38 -10.44
C VAL A 72 16.71 -38.76 -11.07
N ILE A 73 15.68 -39.58 -11.34
CA ILE A 73 14.39 -39.11 -11.86
C ILE A 73 13.76 -38.08 -10.91
N THR A 74 13.75 -38.37 -9.61
CA THR A 74 13.19 -37.46 -8.60
C THR A 74 13.97 -36.15 -8.53
N MET A 75 15.30 -36.20 -8.50
CA MET A 75 16.13 -34.99 -8.45
C MET A 75 16.01 -34.14 -9.72
N ALA A 76 15.93 -34.77 -10.89
CA ALA A 76 15.72 -34.09 -12.16
C ALA A 76 14.35 -33.39 -12.21
N ALA A 77 13.28 -34.07 -11.77
CA ALA A 77 11.95 -33.48 -11.67
C ALA A 77 11.91 -32.29 -10.69
N LEU A 78 12.56 -32.41 -9.52
CA LEU A 78 12.68 -31.30 -8.58
C LEU A 78 13.41 -30.10 -9.18
N LEU A 79 14.48 -30.33 -9.94
CA LEU A 79 15.22 -29.25 -10.59
C LEU A 79 14.36 -28.48 -11.61
N ILE A 80 13.53 -29.19 -12.39
CA ILE A 80 12.55 -28.56 -13.30
C ILE A 80 11.53 -27.73 -12.51
N ILE A 81 10.98 -28.28 -11.42
CA ILE A 81 10.01 -27.59 -10.56
C ILE A 81 10.63 -26.32 -9.97
N PHE A 82 11.85 -26.38 -9.43
CA PHE A 82 12.57 -25.20 -8.93
C PHE A 82 12.87 -24.20 -10.04
N GLY A 83 13.16 -24.66 -11.26
CA GLY A 83 13.24 -23.85 -12.47
C GLY A 83 11.98 -23.01 -12.71
N LEU A 84 10.81 -23.66 -12.72
CA LEU A 84 9.52 -23.00 -12.93
C LEU A 84 9.17 -22.03 -11.80
N ILE A 85 9.42 -22.41 -10.54
CA ILE A 85 9.24 -21.53 -9.38
C ILE A 85 10.14 -20.30 -9.50
N THR A 86 11.38 -20.48 -9.96
CA THR A 86 12.35 -19.39 -10.17
C THR A 86 11.90 -18.44 -11.28
N ALA A 87 11.36 -18.95 -12.39
CA ALA A 87 10.80 -18.12 -13.45
C ALA A 87 9.66 -17.22 -12.91
N ILE A 88 8.66 -17.82 -12.25
CA ILE A 88 7.53 -17.07 -11.66
C ILE A 88 8.02 -16.07 -10.60
N GLY A 89 8.95 -16.50 -9.74
CA GLY A 89 9.55 -15.68 -8.69
C GLY A 89 10.32 -14.48 -9.26
N THR A 90 11.09 -14.70 -10.32
CA THR A 90 11.86 -13.67 -11.02
C THR A 90 10.94 -12.68 -11.72
N PHE A 91 9.90 -13.15 -12.42
CA PHE A 91 8.92 -12.26 -13.03
C PHE A 91 8.28 -11.34 -11.98
N ARG A 92 7.83 -11.89 -10.85
CA ARG A 92 7.31 -11.08 -9.73
C ARG A 92 8.37 -10.12 -9.18
N ALA A 93 9.60 -10.60 -8.96
CA ALA A 93 10.69 -9.78 -8.43
C ALA A 93 11.03 -8.60 -9.36
N SER A 94 11.07 -8.82 -10.67
CA SER A 94 11.33 -7.76 -11.66
C SER A 94 10.29 -6.63 -11.57
N LEU A 95 9.01 -6.97 -11.45
CA LEU A 95 7.92 -6.00 -11.28
C LEU A 95 8.05 -5.23 -9.96
N VAL A 96 8.28 -5.92 -8.85
CA VAL A 96 8.43 -5.29 -7.53
C VAL A 96 9.64 -4.36 -7.51
N MET A 97 10.79 -4.80 -8.03
CA MET A 97 12.02 -4.01 -8.06
C MET A 97 11.88 -2.78 -8.96
N ALA A 98 11.20 -2.90 -10.09
CA ALA A 98 10.91 -1.76 -10.97
C ALA A 98 10.00 -0.73 -10.29
N VAL A 99 8.92 -1.18 -9.64
CA VAL A 99 8.00 -0.30 -8.88
C VAL A 99 8.72 0.35 -7.70
N MET A 100 9.52 -0.39 -6.93
CA MET A 100 10.30 0.18 -5.82
C MET A 100 11.33 1.20 -6.29
N THR A 101 11.96 0.96 -7.44
CA THR A 101 12.90 1.92 -8.04
C THR A 101 12.15 3.17 -8.48
N ALA A 102 11.05 3.02 -9.22
CA ALA A 102 10.20 4.13 -9.64
C ALA A 102 9.67 4.93 -8.43
N ALA A 103 9.34 4.24 -7.34
CA ALA A 103 8.90 4.89 -6.12
C ALA A 103 10.01 5.73 -5.46
N ARG A 104 11.24 5.21 -5.44
CA ARG A 104 12.41 5.92 -4.90
C ARG A 104 12.85 7.09 -5.77
N THR A 105 12.68 6.98 -7.09
CA THR A 105 13.09 7.99 -8.06
C THR A 105 11.98 8.97 -8.42
N MET A 106 10.79 8.82 -7.82
CA MET A 106 9.60 9.63 -8.10
C MET A 106 9.22 9.64 -9.60
N SER A 107 9.47 8.51 -10.27
CA SER A 107 9.21 8.31 -11.70
C SER A 107 7.78 7.82 -11.89
N PHE A 108 6.85 8.76 -12.03
CA PHE A 108 5.42 8.45 -12.03
C PHE A 108 5.01 7.55 -13.19
N GLU A 109 5.47 7.84 -14.40
CA GLU A 109 5.07 7.07 -15.59
C GLU A 109 5.56 5.61 -15.50
N ALA A 110 6.83 5.39 -15.11
CA ALA A 110 7.33 4.05 -14.84
C ALA A 110 6.53 3.34 -13.73
N CYS A 111 6.24 4.03 -12.62
CA CYS A 111 5.45 3.45 -11.53
C CYS A 111 4.08 2.99 -12.03
N ARG A 112 3.37 3.85 -12.77
CA ARG A 112 2.08 3.53 -13.38
C ARG A 112 2.19 2.33 -14.33
N GLN A 113 3.16 2.36 -15.24
CA GLN A 113 3.39 1.29 -16.21
C GLN A 113 3.60 -0.06 -15.53
N TYR A 114 4.50 -0.15 -14.56
CA TYR A 114 4.84 -1.41 -13.90
C TYR A 114 3.74 -1.90 -12.96
N CYS A 115 3.05 -1.01 -12.25
CA CYS A 115 1.88 -1.39 -11.46
C CYS A 115 0.77 -1.94 -12.37
N MET A 116 0.47 -1.27 -13.49
CA MET A 116 -0.53 -1.75 -14.45
C MET A 116 -0.12 -3.09 -15.10
N LYS A 117 1.18 -3.28 -15.37
CA LYS A 117 1.71 -4.56 -15.86
C LYS A 117 1.50 -5.67 -14.83
N ALA A 118 1.75 -5.42 -13.55
CA ALA A 118 1.47 -6.37 -12.48
C ALA A 118 -0.03 -6.70 -12.41
N VAL A 119 -0.90 -5.69 -12.42
CA VAL A 119 -2.37 -5.84 -12.39
C VAL A 119 -2.88 -6.69 -13.55
N LYS A 120 -2.35 -6.52 -14.77
CA LYS A 120 -2.67 -7.35 -15.94
C LYS A 120 -2.18 -8.80 -15.77
N ALA A 121 -1.03 -9.00 -15.15
CA ALA A 121 -0.44 -10.32 -14.90
C ALA A 121 -0.94 -10.98 -13.59
N ARG A 122 -2.01 -10.49 -12.96
CA ARG A 122 -2.48 -10.93 -11.64
C ARG A 122 -2.69 -12.45 -11.48
N ALA A 123 -3.02 -13.15 -12.56
CA ALA A 123 -3.21 -14.60 -12.55
C ALA A 123 -1.90 -15.38 -12.28
N PHE A 124 -0.76 -14.77 -12.61
CA PHE A 124 0.56 -15.39 -12.54
C PHE A 124 1.42 -14.87 -11.39
N ILE A 125 0.90 -13.97 -10.55
CA ILE A 125 1.64 -13.38 -9.43
C ILE A 125 1.20 -14.04 -8.12
N PRO A 126 2.04 -14.90 -7.51
CA PRO A 126 1.76 -15.46 -6.20
C PRO A 126 1.55 -14.36 -5.15
N GLY A 127 0.51 -14.50 -4.33
CA GLY A 127 0.13 -13.50 -3.34
C GLY A 127 -0.61 -12.29 -3.90
N GLY A 128 -0.90 -12.26 -5.20
CA GLY A 128 -1.73 -11.24 -5.83
C GLY A 128 -1.03 -9.90 -6.06
N VAL A 129 -1.84 -8.88 -6.37
CA VAL A 129 -1.39 -7.57 -6.88
C VAL A 129 -1.82 -6.40 -6.01
N ALA A 130 -2.28 -6.66 -4.78
CA ALA A 130 -2.71 -5.62 -3.84
C ALA A 130 -1.60 -4.58 -3.59
N TRP A 131 -0.35 -5.03 -3.48
CA TRP A 131 0.82 -4.15 -3.35
C TRP A 131 0.98 -3.18 -4.53
N ALA A 132 0.74 -3.64 -5.76
CA ALA A 132 0.88 -2.82 -6.96
C ALA A 132 -0.26 -1.81 -7.09
N ILE A 133 -1.49 -2.24 -6.78
CA ILE A 133 -2.67 -1.35 -6.73
C ILE A 133 -2.46 -0.28 -5.67
N GLN A 134 -2.02 -0.67 -4.47
CA GLN A 134 -1.71 0.25 -3.40
C GLN A 134 -0.68 1.32 -3.84
N THR A 135 0.48 0.91 -4.36
CA THR A 135 1.50 1.86 -4.79
C THR A 135 1.02 2.77 -5.91
N LEU A 136 0.25 2.23 -6.87
CA LEU A 136 -0.37 3.03 -7.92
C LEU A 136 -1.26 4.14 -7.36
N LEU A 137 -2.15 3.80 -6.42
CA LEU A 137 -3.07 4.75 -5.82
C LEU A 137 -2.35 5.79 -4.95
N GLU A 138 -1.32 5.40 -4.20
CA GLU A 138 -0.48 6.34 -3.45
C GLU A 138 0.16 7.39 -4.36
N PHE A 139 0.70 6.96 -5.50
CA PHE A 139 1.27 7.86 -6.51
C PHE A 139 0.21 8.77 -7.14
N MET A 140 -0.96 8.24 -7.47
CA MET A 140 -2.08 9.04 -8.00
C MET A 140 -2.58 10.08 -7.00
N VAL A 141 -2.66 9.73 -5.71
CA VAL A 141 -2.98 10.68 -4.62
C VAL A 141 -1.95 11.80 -4.56
N GLN A 142 -0.66 11.47 -4.61
CA GLN A 142 0.42 12.47 -4.61
C GLN A 142 0.34 13.42 -5.81
N LYS A 143 -0.07 12.91 -6.98
CA LYS A 143 -0.27 13.72 -8.18
C LYS A 143 -1.58 14.51 -8.19
N GLY A 144 -2.48 14.25 -7.24
CA GLY A 144 -3.80 14.87 -7.17
C GLY A 144 -4.82 14.32 -8.16
N GLU A 145 -4.60 13.13 -8.72
CA GLU A 145 -5.52 12.46 -9.66
C GLU A 145 -6.68 11.76 -8.91
N PHE A 146 -7.37 12.51 -8.04
CA PHE A 146 -8.31 11.95 -7.06
C PHE A 146 -9.50 11.19 -7.67
N ASP A 147 -10.00 11.62 -8.82
CA ASP A 147 -11.08 10.91 -9.52
C ASP A 147 -10.67 9.50 -9.95
N GLN A 148 -9.45 9.35 -10.48
CA GLN A 148 -8.92 8.05 -10.86
C GLN A 148 -8.61 7.17 -9.64
N VAL A 149 -8.16 7.79 -8.53
CA VAL A 149 -7.94 7.07 -7.27
C VAL A 149 -9.24 6.41 -6.80
N ILE A 150 -10.34 7.16 -6.85
CA ILE A 150 -11.67 6.67 -6.47
C ILE A 150 -12.08 5.56 -7.45
N GLU A 151 -12.11 5.82 -8.75
CA GLU A 151 -12.55 4.85 -9.76
C GLU A 151 -11.79 3.51 -9.65
N VAL A 152 -10.45 3.56 -9.66
CA VAL A 152 -9.61 2.36 -9.60
C VAL A 152 -9.71 1.70 -8.23
N GLY A 153 -9.66 2.48 -7.14
CA GLY A 153 -9.71 1.94 -5.79
C GLY A 153 -11.03 1.23 -5.48
N GLU A 154 -12.17 1.80 -5.87
CA GLU A 154 -13.48 1.17 -5.69
C GLU A 154 -13.60 -0.12 -6.51
N ARG A 155 -13.18 -0.08 -7.79
CA ARG A 155 -13.21 -1.25 -8.67
C ARG A 155 -12.40 -2.41 -8.09
N GLU A 156 -11.15 -2.15 -7.70
CA GLU A 156 -10.25 -3.20 -7.22
C GLU A 156 -10.66 -3.73 -5.84
N TYR A 157 -11.14 -2.86 -4.95
CA TYR A 157 -11.66 -3.26 -3.64
C TYR A 157 -12.87 -4.18 -3.78
N ASN A 158 -13.86 -3.80 -4.60
CA ASN A 158 -15.06 -4.59 -4.83
C ASN A 158 -14.73 -5.93 -5.49
N ALA A 159 -13.82 -5.95 -6.47
CA ALA A 159 -13.37 -7.18 -7.10
C ALA A 159 -12.66 -8.12 -6.12
N ALA A 160 -11.85 -7.58 -5.20
CA ALA A 160 -11.18 -8.36 -4.16
C ALA A 160 -12.17 -9.01 -3.19
N LEU A 161 -13.14 -8.23 -2.69
CA LEU A 161 -14.15 -8.75 -1.77
C LEU A 161 -15.11 -9.76 -2.42
N ALA A 162 -15.44 -9.58 -3.71
CA ALA A 162 -16.24 -10.54 -4.45
C ALA A 162 -15.56 -11.92 -4.53
N LYS A 163 -14.23 -11.95 -4.58
CA LYS A 163 -13.45 -13.19 -4.60
C LYS A 163 -13.23 -13.76 -3.18
N ASN A 164 -12.95 -12.89 -2.21
CA ASN A 164 -12.70 -13.27 -0.83
C ASN A 164 -13.26 -12.20 0.12
N PRO A 165 -14.43 -12.44 0.74
CA PRO A 165 -15.05 -11.49 1.67
C PRO A 165 -14.20 -11.19 2.92
N LYS A 166 -13.20 -12.03 3.22
CA LYS A 166 -12.26 -11.87 4.34
C LYS A 166 -10.90 -11.35 3.88
N GLU A 167 -10.83 -10.67 2.74
CA GLU A 167 -9.59 -10.07 2.25
C GLU A 167 -9.28 -8.78 3.03
N TYR A 168 -8.20 -8.81 3.83
CA TYR A 168 -7.74 -7.69 4.65
C TYR A 168 -6.57 -6.92 4.01
N GLY A 169 -6.07 -7.37 2.85
CA GLY A 169 -4.93 -6.78 2.15
C GLY A 169 -5.18 -5.44 1.45
N PHE A 170 -6.37 -4.85 1.60
CA PHE A 170 -6.78 -3.63 0.89
C PHE A 170 -6.96 -2.42 1.83
N GLY A 171 -6.52 -2.50 3.10
CA GLY A 171 -6.63 -1.39 4.05
C GLY A 171 -5.98 -0.10 3.53
N SER A 172 -4.79 -0.19 2.94
CA SER A 172 -4.11 0.93 2.30
C SER A 172 -4.86 1.47 1.07
N VAL A 173 -5.50 0.59 0.29
CA VAL A 173 -6.30 0.99 -0.88
C VAL A 173 -7.50 1.81 -0.42
N CYS A 174 -8.23 1.34 0.59
CA CYS A 174 -9.33 2.08 1.20
C CYS A 174 -8.87 3.44 1.75
N ALA A 175 -7.68 3.50 2.36
CA ALA A 175 -7.12 4.75 2.89
C ALA A 175 -6.82 5.78 1.78
N CYS A 176 -6.33 5.32 0.62
CA CYS A 176 -6.12 6.18 -0.55
C CYS A 176 -7.44 6.73 -1.09
N VAL A 177 -8.47 5.88 -1.24
CA VAL A 177 -9.81 6.31 -1.69
C VAL A 177 -10.42 7.30 -0.70
N GLY A 178 -10.33 7.03 0.60
CA GLY A 178 -10.81 7.94 1.64
C GLY A 178 -10.09 9.29 1.64
N THR A 179 -8.77 9.29 1.40
CA THR A 179 -7.99 10.51 1.24
C THR A 179 -8.41 11.29 -0.01
N ALA A 180 -8.64 10.61 -1.14
CA ALA A 180 -9.15 11.24 -2.36
C ALA A 180 -10.51 11.92 -2.13
N TYR A 181 -11.47 11.26 -1.48
CA TYR A 181 -12.74 11.88 -1.10
C TYR A 181 -12.55 13.08 -0.15
N SER A 182 -11.63 12.99 0.83
CA SER A 182 -11.32 14.08 1.75
C SER A 182 -10.75 15.31 1.00
N MET A 183 -9.87 15.09 0.03
CA MET A 183 -9.32 16.15 -0.83
C MET A 183 -10.39 16.78 -1.73
N LYS A 184 -11.38 16.00 -2.15
CA LYS A 184 -12.58 16.47 -2.85
C LYS A 184 -13.63 17.09 -1.92
N GLN A 185 -13.36 17.17 -0.62
CA GLN A 185 -14.24 17.71 0.42
C GLN A 185 -15.57 16.96 0.62
N ASP A 186 -15.66 15.71 0.12
CA ASP A 186 -16.76 14.80 0.44
C ASP A 186 -16.40 14.03 1.72
N PHE A 187 -16.56 14.71 2.86
CA PHE A 187 -16.09 14.18 4.14
C PHE A 187 -16.90 12.99 4.64
N HIS A 188 -18.16 12.84 4.23
CA HIS A 188 -18.96 11.66 4.57
C HIS A 188 -18.40 10.41 3.89
N LYS A 189 -18.17 10.45 2.57
CA LYS A 189 -17.54 9.32 1.87
C LYS A 189 -16.10 9.09 2.31
N ALA A 190 -15.37 10.16 2.64
CA ALA A 190 -14.03 10.03 3.20
C ALA A 190 -14.04 9.20 4.48
N VAL A 191 -14.96 9.50 5.41
CA VAL A 191 -15.15 8.72 6.65
C VAL A 191 -15.49 7.27 6.33
N ASP A 192 -16.47 7.00 5.47
CA ASP A 192 -16.88 5.64 5.11
C ASP A 192 -15.70 4.78 4.64
N TRP A 193 -14.85 5.35 3.77
CA TRP A 193 -13.68 4.66 3.24
C TRP A 193 -12.52 4.53 4.24
N LEU A 194 -12.30 5.56 5.06
CA LEU A 194 -11.26 5.54 6.09
C LEU A 194 -11.63 4.61 7.27
N GLU A 195 -12.91 4.47 7.59
CA GLU A 195 -13.39 3.46 8.55
C GLU A 195 -13.18 2.04 8.04
N LYS A 196 -13.50 1.77 6.76
CA LYS A 196 -13.18 0.48 6.11
C LYS A 196 -11.68 0.18 6.19
N ALA A 197 -10.85 1.17 5.91
CA ALA A 197 -9.39 1.05 6.03
C ALA A 197 -8.97 0.69 7.45
N GLY A 198 -9.46 1.44 8.45
CA GLY A 198 -9.19 1.19 9.86
C GLY A 198 -9.64 -0.19 10.33
N GLY A 199 -10.81 -0.65 9.88
CA GLY A 199 -11.31 -2.00 10.14
C GLY A 199 -10.38 -3.08 9.61
N GLN A 200 -9.93 -2.97 8.36
CA GLN A 200 -9.00 -3.95 7.79
C GLN A 200 -7.64 -3.97 8.49
N TYR A 201 -7.09 -2.81 8.87
CA TYR A 201 -5.86 -2.79 9.67
C TYR A 201 -6.06 -3.45 11.03
N LYS A 202 -7.16 -3.16 11.72
CA LYS A 202 -7.51 -3.79 13.00
C LYS A 202 -7.58 -5.32 12.88
N ASP A 203 -8.30 -5.82 11.87
CA ASP A 203 -8.46 -7.25 11.65
C ASP A 203 -7.14 -7.93 11.27
N MET A 204 -6.32 -7.28 10.43
CA MET A 204 -4.99 -7.76 10.10
C MET A 204 -4.11 -7.88 11.35
N PHE A 205 -4.05 -6.85 12.21
CA PHE A 205 -3.24 -6.91 13.43
C PHE A 205 -3.77 -7.97 14.41
N ALA A 206 -5.08 -8.09 14.57
CA ALA A 206 -5.68 -9.14 15.39
C ALA A 206 -5.31 -10.55 14.89
N SER A 207 -5.27 -10.75 13.56
CA SER A 207 -4.81 -12.01 12.97
C SER A 207 -3.32 -12.27 13.21
N LEU A 208 -2.48 -11.24 13.15
CA LEU A 208 -1.04 -11.36 13.33
C LEU A 208 -0.64 -11.64 14.78
N GLU A 209 -1.33 -11.00 15.73
CA GLU A 209 -1.15 -11.23 17.18
C GLU A 209 -1.58 -12.65 17.56
N LYS A 210 -2.73 -13.15 17.08
CA LYS A 210 -3.17 -14.54 17.30
C LYS A 210 -2.20 -15.58 16.76
N GLY A 211 -1.50 -15.27 15.67
CA GLY A 211 -0.54 -16.17 15.05
C GLY A 211 0.87 -16.10 15.65
N ASN A 212 1.15 -15.15 16.54
CA ASN A 212 2.51 -14.76 16.95
C ASN A 212 3.43 -14.45 15.74
N LYS A 213 2.85 -13.86 14.68
CA LYS A 213 3.51 -13.63 13.36
C LYS A 213 3.80 -12.14 13.09
N THR A 214 3.70 -11.27 14.09
CA THR A 214 3.97 -9.82 13.94
C THR A 214 5.37 -9.53 13.37
N ALA A 215 6.36 -10.38 13.66
CA ALA A 215 7.71 -10.31 13.10
C ALA A 215 7.84 -10.71 11.61
N LYS A 216 6.78 -11.21 10.98
CA LYS A 216 6.79 -11.72 9.58
C LYS A 216 6.21 -10.75 8.56
N ILE A 217 5.90 -9.51 8.95
CA ILE A 217 5.35 -8.50 8.04
C ILE A 217 6.46 -8.05 7.06
N PRO A 218 6.32 -8.30 5.75
CA PRO A 218 7.25 -7.78 4.75
C PRO A 218 7.26 -6.25 4.79
N GLY A 219 8.45 -5.63 4.91
CA GLY A 219 8.58 -4.18 5.11
C GLY A 219 8.56 -3.73 6.58
N GLY A 220 8.44 -4.66 7.53
CA GLY A 220 8.48 -4.38 8.97
C GLY A 220 7.12 -3.97 9.54
N ALA A 221 6.87 -4.36 10.80
CA ALA A 221 5.64 -4.00 11.50
C ALA A 221 5.44 -2.49 11.61
N ASP A 222 6.54 -1.75 11.77
CA ASP A 222 6.61 -0.30 11.85
C ASP A 222 5.88 0.40 10.70
N ASN A 223 6.15 0.01 9.44
CA ASN A 223 5.53 0.63 8.27
C ASN A 223 4.01 0.44 8.25
N VAL A 224 3.53 -0.74 8.67
CA VAL A 224 2.09 -1.02 8.71
C VAL A 224 1.42 -0.25 9.86
N TYR A 225 2.09 -0.13 11.01
CA TYR A 225 1.61 0.70 12.11
C TYR A 225 1.56 2.19 11.73
N LEU A 226 2.56 2.69 10.99
CA LEU A 226 2.58 4.06 10.49
C LEU A 226 1.42 4.32 9.53
N ARG A 227 1.18 3.45 8.54
CA ARG A 227 0.04 3.57 7.62
C ARG A 227 -1.31 3.51 8.33
N TYR A 228 -1.43 2.67 9.36
CA TYR A 228 -2.64 2.64 10.17
C TYR A 228 -2.80 3.94 10.97
N ALA A 229 -1.72 4.47 11.55
CA ALA A 229 -1.73 5.75 12.23
C ALA A 229 -2.09 6.92 11.30
N GLU A 230 -1.55 6.96 10.08
CA GLU A 230 -1.92 7.94 9.05
C GLU A 230 -3.40 7.84 8.68
N THR A 231 -3.94 6.63 8.58
CA THR A 231 -5.37 6.41 8.32
C THR A 231 -6.22 6.98 9.45
N MET A 232 -5.85 6.72 10.71
CA MET A 232 -6.56 7.28 11.88
C MET A 232 -6.43 8.80 11.97
N LEU A 233 -5.29 9.35 11.57
CA LEU A 233 -5.08 10.79 11.49
C LEU A 233 -5.98 11.43 10.41
N ALA A 234 -6.05 10.85 9.22
CA ALA A 234 -6.94 11.29 8.14
C ALA A 234 -8.42 11.18 8.54
N LEU A 235 -8.78 10.10 9.23
CA LEU A 235 -10.13 9.88 9.73
C LEU A 235 -10.51 10.92 10.79
N SER A 236 -9.59 11.23 11.72
CA SER A 236 -9.78 12.31 12.69
C SER A 236 -10.01 13.67 12.02
N GLY A 237 -9.19 14.00 11.02
CA GLY A 237 -9.34 15.22 10.24
C GLY A 237 -10.71 15.30 9.56
N SER A 238 -11.18 14.18 8.99
CA SER A 238 -12.48 14.11 8.32
C SER A 238 -13.65 14.25 9.30
N TYR A 239 -13.60 13.61 10.47
CA TYR A 239 -14.61 13.82 11.53
C TYR A 239 -14.65 15.26 12.04
N LEU A 240 -13.50 15.91 12.21
CA LEU A 240 -13.46 17.34 12.59
C LEU A 240 -14.20 18.22 11.58
N ARG A 241 -14.07 17.91 10.28
CA ARG A 241 -14.76 18.63 9.20
C ARG A 241 -16.27 18.43 9.27
N LEU A 242 -16.71 17.26 9.73
CA LEU A 242 -18.11 16.94 10.02
C LEU A 242 -18.58 17.43 11.41
N ASN A 243 -17.73 18.16 12.14
CA ASN A 243 -18.01 18.62 13.51
C ASN A 243 -18.23 17.48 14.53
N ASP A 244 -17.77 16.26 14.22
CA ASP A 244 -17.80 15.11 15.13
C ASP A 244 -16.51 15.06 15.96
N LYS A 245 -16.45 15.93 16.96
CA LYS A 245 -15.26 16.10 17.81
C LYS A 245 -14.99 14.90 18.70
N ARG A 246 -16.02 14.13 19.07
CA ARG A 246 -15.89 12.93 19.89
C ARG A 246 -15.09 11.88 19.14
N ASN A 247 -15.53 11.52 17.94
CA ASN A 247 -14.86 10.52 17.13
C ASN A 247 -13.48 11.01 16.67
N ALA A 248 -13.34 12.30 16.33
CA ALA A 248 -12.04 12.89 16.02
C ALA A 248 -11.01 12.71 17.15
N LYS A 249 -11.42 12.95 18.41
CA LYS A 249 -10.56 12.77 19.60
C LYS A 249 -10.18 11.32 19.83
N GLU A 250 -11.12 10.41 19.65
CA GLU A 250 -10.85 8.97 19.75
C GLU A 250 -9.77 8.54 18.74
N LYS A 251 -9.89 8.95 17.47
CA LYS A 251 -8.92 8.55 16.43
C LYS A 251 -7.55 9.17 16.65
N VAL A 252 -7.46 10.42 17.14
CA VAL A 252 -6.17 11.01 17.57
C VAL A 252 -5.54 10.22 18.71
N SER A 253 -6.33 9.74 19.68
CA SER A 253 -5.81 8.86 20.74
C SER A 253 -5.23 7.58 20.16
N MET A 254 -5.91 6.97 19.17
CA MET A 254 -5.40 5.77 18.49
C MET A 254 -4.08 6.04 17.76
N VAL A 255 -3.90 7.22 17.15
CA VAL A 255 -2.62 7.60 16.52
C VAL A 255 -1.46 7.51 17.52
N TYR A 256 -1.65 8.04 18.73
CA TYR A 256 -0.62 7.96 19.78
C TYR A 256 -0.34 6.52 20.22
N GLU A 257 -1.37 5.69 20.38
CA GLU A 257 -1.16 4.28 20.74
C GLU A 257 -0.46 3.47 19.65
N LEU A 258 -0.77 3.71 18.39
CA LEU A 258 -0.13 3.04 17.25
C LEU A 258 1.33 3.45 17.11
N THR A 259 1.63 4.74 17.22
CA THR A 259 3.00 5.26 17.07
C THR A 259 3.94 4.85 18.22
N LYS A 260 3.43 4.50 19.42
CA LYS A 260 4.24 3.88 20.49
C LYS A 260 4.86 2.54 20.08
N LYS A 261 4.23 1.81 19.17
CA LYS A 261 4.71 0.51 18.67
C LYS A 261 5.76 0.63 17.55
N VAL A 262 6.08 1.85 17.14
CA VAL A 262 6.99 2.15 16.03
C VAL A 262 8.28 2.76 16.56
N LYS A 263 9.42 2.36 15.99
CA LYS A 263 10.73 2.98 16.30
C LYS A 263 10.74 4.45 15.92
N ASP A 264 11.61 5.22 16.57
CA ASP A 264 11.73 6.64 16.26
C ASP A 264 12.28 6.85 14.85
N GLY A 265 11.69 7.82 14.14
CA GLY A 265 11.99 8.12 12.75
C GLY A 265 11.20 9.33 12.25
N PRO A 266 11.59 9.90 11.10
CA PRO A 266 11.02 11.14 10.58
C PRO A 266 9.52 11.04 10.25
N GLU A 267 9.07 9.87 9.76
CA GLU A 267 7.66 9.63 9.45
C GLU A 267 6.80 9.64 10.72
N LYS A 268 7.24 8.93 11.76
CA LYS A 268 6.59 8.93 13.08
C LYS A 268 6.50 10.35 13.66
N GLU A 269 7.58 11.12 13.59
CA GLU A 269 7.61 12.50 14.08
C GLU A 269 6.60 13.40 13.33
N THR A 270 6.51 13.24 12.01
CA THR A 270 5.57 13.99 11.17
C THR A 270 4.12 13.68 11.54
N ILE A 271 3.78 12.40 11.72
CA ILE A 271 2.44 11.96 12.15
C ILE A 271 2.11 12.53 13.53
N LEU A 272 3.06 12.46 14.48
CA LEU A 272 2.88 12.97 15.84
C LEU A 272 2.67 14.49 15.86
N LYS A 273 3.43 15.26 15.08
CA LYS A 273 3.24 16.72 14.97
C LYS A 273 1.83 17.06 14.47
N ARG A 274 1.37 16.40 13.41
CA ARG A 274 0.01 16.59 12.87
C ARG A 274 -1.07 16.17 13.88
N ALA A 275 -0.86 15.08 14.60
CA ALA A 275 -1.78 14.63 15.65
C ALA A 275 -1.85 15.64 16.82
N GLN A 276 -0.74 16.26 17.18
CA GLN A 276 -0.69 17.32 18.20
C GLN A 276 -1.44 18.57 17.74
N GLU A 277 -1.30 18.98 16.48
CA GLU A 277 -2.04 20.12 15.91
C GLU A 277 -3.54 19.89 15.97
N ILE A 278 -4.02 18.74 15.47
CA ILE A 278 -5.43 18.35 15.58
C ILE A 278 -5.87 18.31 17.04
N GLY A 279 -5.04 17.75 17.92
CA GLY A 279 -5.27 17.70 19.36
C GLY A 279 -5.47 19.08 20.01
N LYS A 280 -4.76 20.12 19.56
CA LYS A 280 -4.95 21.51 20.05
C LYS A 280 -6.37 22.00 19.76
N TYR A 281 -6.91 21.75 18.57
CA TYR A 281 -8.29 22.11 18.22
C TYR A 281 -9.35 21.35 19.04
N LEU A 282 -9.01 20.14 19.50
CA LEU A 282 -9.90 19.29 20.29
C LEU A 282 -9.84 19.53 21.80
N LYS A 283 -8.75 20.11 22.33
CA LYS A 283 -8.58 20.40 23.76
C LYS A 283 -9.53 21.49 24.29
N HIS A 284 -10.03 22.34 23.42
CA HIS A 284 -10.94 23.44 23.76
C HIS A 284 -12.43 23.03 23.61
N TRP A 285 -12.71 21.73 23.61
CA TRP A 285 -14.05 21.16 23.53
C TRP A 285 -14.26 20.10 24.61
#